data_AF-A0A2H6EB78-F1
#
_entry.id   AF-A0A2H6EB78-F1
#
_cell.length_a   1.000
_cell.length_b   1.000
_cell.length_c   1.000
_cell.angle_alpha   90.00
_cell.angle_beta   90.00
_cell.angle_gamma   90.00
#
_symmetry.space_group_name_H-M   'P 1'
#
loop_
_entity.id
_entity.type
_entity.pdbx_description
1 polymer ?
#
loop_
_entity_poly.entity_id
_entity_poly.type
_entity_poly.pdbx_seq_one_letter_code
_entity_poly.pdbx_strand_id
1 'polypeptide(L)'
;MKFKEKFNKKYFKLSFKNIALFLFVWLSTGFSLGTVTLLGPVRWVVNLSKSMRFSQTTEDLLIKIVILLFVLISFYLSLLITRLLVHKFSSLKKAVAFIVLIAITSGFVWVWMHPALIQFERGEISEESYGNVQFVFGPYPTREDLIKLKSEGFAAVISLLHPAVIPFEPKLIADEEDAAKEVGIKLIQAPMLPWVSENKSAIEKIKKIAENGSGKYYVHCYLGKDRVNVIKRIIQQYIAANVTSDDSLQRKLTDLGKFERGKIIELDKDVYLTPFPTDDEFFGYILNGSFKRVVSFLNPKNPEDTMWINREEKICKTNLMPYELLPIEMYPFNAYKILEIANKVKQMPKPILIHAFLTKSPQADAFIKAYKTGLPSLTSYLFDLPMEHGNVELIAPNVLTGPNPTGREFGAYLQQKGIRNILFIGDERAANARFDKKIATGIGLKWYSATSIDNNITELIQSGGPWYIYTPTHEKLADIIKEKLNVDEDDELLSVAY
;
A
#
# COMPACT_ATOMS: atom_id res chain seq x y z
N MET A 1 -15.30 4.20 43.09
CA MET A 1 -16.23 3.32 43.84
C MET A 1 -17.67 3.36 43.30
N LYS A 2 -18.30 4.53 43.16
CA LYS A 2 -19.70 4.70 42.68
C LYS A 2 -20.01 4.04 41.31
N PHE A 3 -19.08 4.05 40.36
CA PHE A 3 -19.29 3.40 39.05
C PHE A 3 -19.40 1.88 39.17
N LYS A 4 -18.50 1.24 39.92
CA LYS A 4 -18.48 -0.22 40.12
C LYS A 4 -19.76 -0.70 40.78
N GLU A 5 -20.27 0.02 41.77
CA GLU A 5 -21.54 -0.30 42.44
C GLU A 5 -22.74 -0.16 41.50
N LYS A 6 -22.83 0.96 40.77
CA LYS A 6 -23.89 1.16 39.76
C LYS A 6 -23.84 0.07 38.68
N PHE A 7 -22.66 -0.27 38.18
CA PHE A 7 -22.47 -1.32 37.19
C PHE A 7 -22.87 -2.69 37.75
N ASN A 8 -22.38 -3.06 38.93
CA ASN A 8 -22.70 -4.34 39.57
C ASN A 8 -24.21 -4.50 39.82
N LYS A 9 -24.89 -3.41 40.19
CA LYS A 9 -26.34 -3.40 40.40
C LYS A 9 -27.12 -3.48 39.08
N LYS A 10 -26.62 -2.82 38.03
CA LYS A 10 -27.31 -2.75 36.74
C LYS A 10 -27.06 -3.96 35.84
N TYR A 11 -25.86 -4.55 35.85
CA TYR A 11 -25.46 -5.61 34.92
C TYR A 11 -25.11 -6.92 35.62
N PHE A 12 -23.89 -7.04 36.14
CA PHE A 12 -23.45 -8.21 36.92
C PHE A 12 -22.25 -7.84 37.79
N LYS A 13 -22.05 -8.57 38.90
CA LYS A 13 -20.88 -8.39 39.77
C LYS A 13 -19.60 -8.66 38.98
N LEU A 14 -18.66 -7.72 38.97
CA LEU A 14 -17.31 -7.89 38.39
C LEU A 14 -16.50 -8.92 39.20
N SER A 15 -16.72 -10.20 38.90
CA SER A 15 -15.93 -11.34 39.35
C SER A 15 -15.28 -12.01 38.13
N PHE A 16 -14.16 -12.71 38.34
CA PHE A 16 -13.48 -13.42 37.26
C PHE A 16 -14.42 -14.34 36.47
N LYS A 17 -15.28 -15.11 37.17
CA LYS A 17 -16.30 -15.98 36.56
C LYS A 17 -17.26 -15.22 35.64
N ASN A 18 -17.77 -14.07 36.07
CA ASN A 18 -18.73 -13.30 35.27
C ASN A 18 -18.05 -12.57 34.11
N ILE A 19 -16.79 -12.16 34.27
CA ILE A 19 -15.99 -11.58 33.19
C ILE A 19 -15.71 -12.64 32.11
N ALA A 20 -15.27 -13.85 32.50
CA ALA A 20 -15.06 -14.96 31.57
C ALA A 20 -16.36 -15.33 30.84
N LEU A 21 -17.49 -15.37 31.56
CA LEU A 21 -18.80 -15.58 30.96
C LEU A 21 -19.15 -14.49 29.94
N PHE A 22 -18.95 -13.22 30.29
CA PHE A 22 -19.19 -12.11 29.39
C PHE A 22 -18.35 -12.21 28.11
N LEU A 23 -17.05 -12.50 28.25
CA LEU A 23 -16.15 -12.65 27.10
C LEU A 23 -16.56 -13.81 26.20
N PHE A 24 -16.96 -14.95 26.77
CA PHE A 24 -17.48 -16.08 25.99
C PHE A 24 -18.77 -15.72 25.22
N VAL A 25 -19.71 -15.04 25.90
CA VAL A 25 -20.96 -14.59 25.28
C VAL A 25 -20.67 -13.56 24.18
N TRP A 26 -19.72 -12.65 24.42
CA TRP A 26 -19.35 -11.62 23.45
C TRP A 26 -18.63 -12.19 22.24
N LEU A 27 -17.76 -13.18 22.42
CA LEU A 27 -17.15 -13.91 21.31
C LEU A 27 -18.21 -14.62 20.45
N SER A 28 -19.12 -15.36 21.09
CA SER A 28 -20.16 -16.14 20.39
C SER A 28 -21.16 -15.24 19.65
N THR A 29 -21.65 -14.21 20.33
CA THR A 29 -22.59 -13.22 19.77
C THR A 29 -21.90 -12.37 18.71
N GLY A 30 -20.66 -11.93 18.98
CA GLY A 30 -19.85 -11.13 18.06
C GLY A 30 -19.53 -11.88 16.78
N PHE A 31 -19.14 -13.15 16.84
CA PHE A 31 -18.90 -13.97 15.65
C PHE A 31 -20.17 -14.17 14.82
N SER A 32 -21.27 -14.56 15.48
CA SER A 32 -22.55 -14.81 14.81
C SER A 32 -23.10 -13.54 14.15
N LEU A 33 -23.16 -12.44 14.90
CA LEU A 33 -23.64 -11.16 14.40
C LEU A 33 -22.68 -10.56 13.37
N GLY A 34 -21.38 -10.79 13.52
CA GLY A 34 -20.35 -10.36 12.57
C GLY A 34 -20.55 -11.04 11.21
N THR A 35 -20.84 -12.33 11.21
CA THR A 35 -21.19 -13.07 9.97
C THR A 35 -22.42 -12.47 9.30
N VAL A 36 -23.50 -12.23 10.05
CA VAL A 36 -24.71 -11.58 9.50
C VAL A 36 -24.40 -10.18 8.97
N THR A 37 -23.58 -9.42 9.70
CA THR A 37 -23.20 -8.04 9.34
C THR A 37 -22.41 -8.01 8.03
N LEU A 38 -21.47 -8.94 7.85
CA LEU A 38 -20.68 -9.08 6.63
C LEU A 38 -21.54 -9.48 5.42
N LEU A 39 -22.42 -10.48 5.59
CA LEU A 39 -23.24 -11.00 4.49
C LEU A 39 -24.41 -10.07 4.11
N GLY A 40 -24.90 -9.26 5.05
CA GLY A 40 -26.02 -8.35 4.84
C GLY A 40 -25.60 -6.87 4.81
N PRO A 41 -25.60 -6.15 5.95
CA PRO A 41 -25.33 -4.71 6.03
C PRO A 41 -24.10 -4.21 5.27
N VAL A 42 -22.94 -4.84 5.42
CA VAL A 42 -21.71 -4.40 4.72
C VAL A 42 -21.90 -4.52 3.22
N ARG A 43 -22.43 -5.65 2.75
CA ARG A 43 -22.71 -5.86 1.33
C ARG A 43 -23.74 -4.87 0.79
N TRP A 44 -24.80 -4.59 1.54
CA TRP A 44 -25.80 -3.61 1.15
C TRP A 44 -25.17 -2.23 0.98
N VAL A 45 -24.32 -1.82 1.92
CA VAL A 45 -23.56 -0.56 1.82
C VAL A 45 -22.67 -0.55 0.58
N VAL A 46 -21.88 -1.60 0.33
CA VAL A 46 -21.02 -1.68 -0.87
C VAL A 46 -21.83 -1.59 -2.16
N ASN A 47 -22.92 -2.34 -2.28
CA ASN A 47 -23.79 -2.32 -3.46
C ASN A 47 -24.46 -0.95 -3.65
N LEU A 48 -24.91 -0.34 -2.55
CA LEU A 48 -25.51 0.98 -2.55
C LEU A 48 -24.48 2.03 -3.00
N SER A 49 -23.27 2.01 -2.45
CA SER A 49 -22.16 2.88 -2.82
C SER A 49 -21.84 2.79 -4.31
N LYS A 50 -21.75 1.57 -4.86
CA LYS A 50 -21.55 1.34 -6.30
C LYS A 50 -22.69 1.90 -7.14
N SER A 51 -23.94 1.65 -6.75
CA SER A 51 -25.12 2.13 -7.50
C SER A 51 -25.21 3.66 -7.52
N MET A 52 -24.81 4.32 -6.43
CA MET A 52 -24.81 5.78 -6.31
C MET A 52 -23.49 6.43 -6.75
N ARG A 53 -22.52 5.63 -7.22
CA ARG A 53 -21.15 6.08 -7.58
C ARG A 53 -20.51 6.93 -6.47
N PHE A 54 -20.65 6.49 -5.23
CA PHE A 54 -20.00 7.15 -4.10
C PHE A 54 -18.49 7.12 -4.25
N SER A 55 -17.84 8.15 -3.70
CA SER A 55 -16.38 8.14 -3.56
C SER A 55 -15.97 7.00 -2.62
N GLN A 56 -14.78 6.45 -2.86
CA GLN A 56 -14.22 5.40 -2.00
C GLN A 56 -14.12 5.85 -0.53
N THR A 57 -13.80 7.11 -0.28
CA THR A 57 -13.73 7.66 1.09
C THR A 57 -15.09 7.61 1.79
N THR A 58 -16.18 7.86 1.06
CA THR A 58 -17.55 7.75 1.56
C THR A 58 -17.91 6.30 1.83
N GLU A 59 -17.58 5.38 0.92
CA GLU A 59 -17.82 3.94 1.10
C GLU A 59 -17.09 3.42 2.35
N ASP A 60 -15.79 3.72 2.48
CA ASP A 60 -14.99 3.34 3.64
C ASP A 60 -15.56 3.88 4.95
N LEU A 61 -16.04 5.13 4.95
CA LEU A 61 -16.65 5.75 6.13
C LEU A 61 -17.95 5.02 6.51
N LEU A 62 -18.81 4.72 5.54
CA LEU A 62 -20.06 3.99 5.78
C LEU A 62 -19.78 2.57 6.31
N ILE A 63 -18.81 1.86 5.74
CA ILE A 63 -18.40 0.53 6.24
C ILE A 63 -17.88 0.64 7.68
N LYS A 64 -17.06 1.64 8.00
CA LYS A 64 -16.57 1.89 9.37
C LYS A 64 -17.72 2.18 10.35
N ILE A 65 -18.73 2.95 9.93
CA ILE A 65 -19.93 3.21 10.74
C ILE A 65 -20.67 1.90 11.00
N VAL A 66 -20.86 1.05 10.00
CA VAL A 66 -21.49 -0.28 10.16
C VAL A 66 -20.70 -1.15 11.14
N ILE A 67 -19.37 -1.20 11.01
CA ILE A 67 -18.51 -1.97 11.93
C ILE A 67 -18.59 -1.42 13.35
N LEU A 68 -18.55 -0.09 13.54
CA LEU A 68 -18.67 0.53 14.85
C LEU A 68 -20.03 0.21 15.50
N LEU A 69 -21.11 0.33 14.73
CA LEU A 69 -22.45 -0.06 15.19
C LEU A 69 -22.49 -1.54 15.56
N PHE A 70 -21.88 -2.43 14.76
CA PHE A 70 -21.76 -3.85 15.08
C PHE A 70 -21.02 -4.10 16.40
N VAL A 71 -19.89 -3.44 16.64
CA VAL A 71 -19.13 -3.59 17.90
C VAL A 71 -19.96 -3.13 19.10
N LEU A 72 -20.62 -1.98 18.99
CA LEU A 72 -21.48 -1.44 20.06
C LEU A 72 -22.70 -2.33 20.33
N ILE A 73 -23.38 -2.78 19.27
CA ILE A 73 -24.56 -3.65 19.36
C ILE A 73 -24.16 -5.02 19.93
N SER A 74 -23.10 -5.64 19.43
CA SER A 74 -22.63 -6.95 19.92
C SER A 74 -22.21 -6.88 21.39
N PHE A 75 -21.49 -5.84 21.80
CA PHE A 75 -21.10 -5.61 23.19
C PHE A 75 -22.32 -5.40 24.09
N TYR A 76 -23.26 -4.54 23.68
CA TYR A 76 -24.48 -4.26 24.44
C TYR A 76 -25.38 -5.48 24.58
N LEU A 77 -25.62 -6.22 23.48
CA LEU A 77 -26.38 -7.47 23.51
C LEU A 77 -25.72 -8.49 24.42
N SER A 78 -24.40 -8.60 24.37
CA SER A 78 -23.64 -9.51 25.21
C SER A 78 -23.75 -9.13 26.70
N LEU A 79 -23.70 -7.83 27.03
CA LEU A 79 -23.97 -7.35 28.39
C LEU A 79 -25.38 -7.72 28.88
N LEU A 80 -26.39 -7.58 28.02
CA LEU A 80 -27.77 -7.94 28.35
C LEU A 80 -27.92 -9.44 28.55
N ILE A 81 -27.38 -10.26 27.64
CA ILE A 81 -27.43 -11.72 27.72
C ILE A 81 -26.72 -12.20 28.99
N THR A 82 -25.51 -11.71 29.27
CA THR A 82 -24.79 -12.05 30.51
C THR A 82 -25.56 -11.63 31.75
N ARG A 83 -26.17 -10.43 31.77
CA ARG A 83 -27.03 -10.00 32.88
C ARG A 83 -28.19 -10.98 33.11
N LEU A 84 -28.87 -11.40 32.06
CA LEU A 84 -29.98 -12.35 32.14
C LEU A 84 -29.50 -13.71 32.69
N LEU A 85 -28.38 -14.22 32.17
CA LEU A 85 -27.74 -15.46 32.62
C LEU A 85 -27.31 -15.40 34.08
N VAL A 86 -26.81 -14.26 34.57
CA VAL A 86 -26.35 -14.14 35.96
C VAL A 86 -27.53 -14.00 36.92
N HIS A 87 -28.47 -13.08 36.64
CA HIS A 87 -29.45 -12.64 37.64
C HIS A 87 -30.87 -13.18 37.48
N LYS A 88 -31.33 -13.45 36.25
CA LYS A 88 -32.76 -13.76 36.00
C LYS A 88 -33.04 -15.23 35.75
N PHE A 89 -32.09 -15.95 35.17
CA PHE A 89 -32.34 -17.32 34.74
C PHE A 89 -32.10 -18.32 35.86
N SER A 90 -33.02 -19.28 36.01
CA SER A 90 -32.78 -20.50 36.80
C SER A 90 -31.71 -21.36 36.13
N SER A 91 -31.11 -22.31 36.84
CA SER A 91 -30.03 -23.17 36.32
C SER A 91 -30.41 -23.84 34.99
N LEU A 92 -31.63 -24.34 34.85
CA LEU A 92 -32.14 -24.93 33.60
C LEU A 92 -32.19 -23.90 32.46
N LYS A 93 -32.74 -22.70 32.70
CA LYS A 93 -32.81 -21.63 31.70
C LYS A 93 -31.43 -21.15 31.27
N LYS A 94 -30.45 -21.14 32.19
CA LYS A 94 -29.04 -20.84 31.84
C LYS A 94 -28.50 -21.88 30.89
N ALA A 95 -28.66 -23.17 31.20
CA ALA A 95 -28.20 -24.26 30.35
C ALA A 95 -28.81 -24.17 28.95
N VAL A 96 -30.13 -23.97 28.85
CA VAL A 96 -30.83 -23.80 27.57
C VAL A 96 -30.27 -22.61 26.78
N ALA A 97 -30.10 -21.44 27.43
CA ALA A 97 -29.55 -20.26 26.75
C ALA A 97 -28.12 -20.45 26.26
N PHE A 98 -27.28 -21.17 27.01
CA PHE A 98 -25.94 -21.56 26.56
C PHE A 98 -25.99 -22.50 25.35
N ILE A 99 -26.84 -23.52 25.39
CA ILE A 99 -27.01 -24.46 24.27
C ILE A 99 -27.44 -23.72 23.02
N VAL A 100 -28.42 -22.81 23.12
CA VAL A 100 -28.88 -21.99 22.00
C VAL A 100 -27.75 -21.12 21.45
N LEU A 101 -26.97 -20.45 22.30
CA LEU A 101 -25.86 -19.61 21.87
C LEU A 101 -24.78 -20.41 21.13
N ILE A 102 -24.43 -21.59 21.66
CA ILE A 102 -23.49 -22.52 21.02
C ILE A 102 -24.06 -23.01 19.70
N ALA A 103 -25.33 -23.42 19.65
CA ALA A 103 -25.97 -23.91 18.44
C ALA A 103 -25.98 -22.86 17.31
N ILE A 104 -26.30 -21.60 17.64
CA ILE A 104 -26.26 -20.48 16.68
C ILE A 104 -24.83 -20.25 16.18
N THR A 105 -23.86 -20.15 17.10
CA THR A 105 -22.46 -19.90 16.74
C THR A 105 -21.89 -21.03 15.89
N SER A 106 -22.13 -22.28 16.29
CA SER A 106 -21.76 -23.47 15.53
C SER A 106 -22.45 -23.52 14.17
N GLY A 107 -23.71 -23.06 14.07
CA GLY A 107 -24.41 -22.91 12.80
C GLY A 107 -23.71 -21.94 11.85
N PHE A 108 -23.25 -20.78 12.33
CA PHE A 108 -22.47 -19.85 11.51
C PHE A 108 -21.08 -20.40 11.16
N VAL A 109 -20.39 -21.07 12.09
CA VAL A 109 -19.13 -21.77 11.78
C VAL A 109 -19.36 -22.80 10.67
N TRP A 110 -20.45 -23.56 10.76
CA TRP A 110 -20.84 -24.53 9.73
C TRP A 110 -21.10 -23.84 8.38
N VAL A 111 -21.77 -22.68 8.34
CA VAL A 111 -21.95 -21.89 7.10
C VAL A 111 -20.60 -21.50 6.48
N TRP A 112 -19.64 -21.03 7.27
CA TRP A 112 -18.28 -20.72 6.79
C TRP A 112 -17.50 -21.95 6.31
N MET A 113 -17.84 -23.14 6.82
CA MET A 113 -17.30 -24.42 6.34
C MET A 113 -17.98 -24.93 5.06
N HIS A 114 -18.99 -24.22 4.52
CA HIS A 114 -19.67 -24.55 3.26
C HIS A 114 -19.66 -23.33 2.32
N PRO A 115 -18.55 -23.08 1.59
CA PRO A 115 -18.35 -21.89 0.77
C PRO A 115 -19.49 -21.62 -0.23
N ALA A 116 -20.11 -22.68 -0.75
CA ALA A 116 -21.26 -22.61 -1.65
C ALA A 116 -22.44 -21.80 -1.08
N LEU A 117 -22.60 -21.72 0.25
CA LEU A 117 -23.65 -20.93 0.90
C LEU A 117 -23.31 -19.43 1.00
N ILE A 118 -22.03 -19.06 0.85
CA ILE A 118 -21.53 -17.69 0.99
C ILE A 118 -21.26 -17.06 -0.39
N GLN A 119 -21.02 -17.87 -1.41
CA GLN A 119 -20.76 -17.44 -2.78
C GLN A 119 -22.05 -17.04 -3.51
N PHE A 120 -22.59 -15.87 -3.16
CA PHE A 120 -23.80 -15.34 -3.80
C PHE A 120 -23.57 -14.72 -5.19
N GLU A 121 -22.31 -14.48 -5.55
CA GLU A 121 -21.87 -14.17 -6.92
C GLU A 121 -20.79 -15.21 -7.23
N ARG A 122 -21.12 -16.23 -8.03
CA ARG A 122 -20.09 -17.07 -8.64
C ARG A 122 -19.20 -16.10 -9.43
N GLY A 123 -17.96 -15.91 -8.96
CA GLY A 123 -17.02 -15.03 -9.63
C GLY A 123 -16.96 -15.36 -11.12
N GLU A 124 -16.77 -14.35 -11.96
CA GLU A 124 -16.65 -14.56 -13.40
C GLU A 124 -15.56 -15.60 -13.65
N ILE A 125 -15.95 -16.68 -14.33
CA ILE A 125 -15.02 -17.70 -14.77
C ILE A 125 -14.18 -17.06 -15.86
N SER A 126 -12.88 -16.92 -15.61
CA SER A 126 -11.94 -16.40 -16.61
C SER A 126 -11.03 -17.52 -17.10
N GLU A 127 -10.71 -17.49 -18.39
CA GLU A 127 -9.92 -18.53 -19.04
C GLU A 127 -8.64 -17.92 -19.63
N GLU A 128 -7.52 -18.62 -19.44
CA GLU A 128 -6.21 -18.27 -20.00
C GLU A 128 -5.64 -19.51 -20.69
N SER A 129 -5.24 -19.41 -21.95
CA SER A 129 -4.69 -20.54 -22.72
C SER A 129 -3.20 -20.36 -23.00
N TYR A 130 -2.42 -21.42 -22.84
CA TYR A 130 -0.99 -21.46 -23.12
C TYR A 130 -0.56 -22.78 -23.74
N GLY A 131 -0.09 -22.74 -24.98
CA GLY A 131 0.31 -23.94 -25.72
C GLY A 131 -0.83 -24.97 -25.72
N ASN A 132 -0.58 -26.13 -25.11
CA ASN A 132 -1.55 -27.21 -25.00
C ASN A 132 -2.33 -27.21 -23.67
N VAL A 133 -2.17 -26.18 -22.84
CA VAL A 133 -2.75 -26.04 -21.50
C VAL A 133 -3.76 -24.90 -21.48
N GLN A 134 -4.90 -25.11 -20.84
CA GLN A 134 -5.88 -24.06 -20.58
C GLN A 134 -6.13 -23.96 -19.07
N PHE A 135 -5.95 -22.78 -18.48
CA PHE A 135 -6.29 -22.51 -17.10
C PHE A 135 -7.65 -21.81 -17.03
N VAL A 136 -8.53 -22.31 -16.18
CA VAL A 136 -9.84 -21.73 -15.92
C VAL A 136 -9.92 -21.39 -14.44
N PHE A 137 -10.23 -20.14 -14.12
CA PHE A 137 -10.19 -19.61 -12.77
C PHE A 137 -11.59 -19.46 -12.19
N GLY A 138 -11.78 -19.85 -10.92
CA GLY A 138 -13.08 -19.71 -10.29
C GLY A 138 -13.10 -19.96 -8.78
N PRO A 139 -14.31 -20.02 -8.18
CA PRO A 139 -14.51 -20.30 -6.76
C PRO A 139 -14.23 -21.77 -6.39
N TYR A 140 -14.23 -22.07 -5.08
CA TYR A 140 -14.14 -23.43 -4.57
C TYR A 140 -15.22 -24.35 -5.19
N PRO A 141 -14.85 -25.46 -5.86
CA PRO A 141 -15.80 -26.34 -6.53
C PRO A 141 -16.50 -27.28 -5.55
N THR A 142 -17.81 -27.47 -5.70
CA THR A 142 -18.51 -28.58 -5.03
C THR A 142 -18.29 -29.89 -5.78
N ARG A 143 -18.73 -31.01 -5.20
CA ARG A 143 -18.70 -32.33 -5.88
C ARG A 143 -19.42 -32.30 -7.23
N GLU A 144 -20.55 -31.63 -7.32
CA GLU A 144 -21.33 -31.47 -8.56
C GLU A 144 -20.54 -30.66 -9.59
N ASP A 145 -19.85 -29.60 -9.15
CA ASP A 145 -18.98 -28.82 -10.01
C ASP A 145 -17.79 -29.68 -10.49
N LEU A 146 -17.20 -30.54 -9.65
CA LEU A 146 -16.14 -31.48 -10.06
C LEU A 146 -16.63 -32.48 -11.12
N ILE A 147 -17.86 -33.01 -10.99
CA ILE A 147 -18.48 -33.88 -12.01
C ILE A 147 -18.60 -33.14 -13.33
N LYS A 148 -19.07 -31.89 -13.29
CA LYS A 148 -19.19 -31.04 -14.46
C LYS A 148 -17.83 -30.75 -15.10
N LEU A 149 -16.83 -30.38 -14.32
CA LEU A 149 -15.46 -30.18 -14.81
C LEU A 149 -14.91 -31.46 -15.47
N LYS A 150 -15.17 -32.63 -14.87
CA LYS A 150 -14.74 -33.91 -15.45
C LYS A 150 -15.44 -34.20 -16.79
N SER A 151 -16.74 -33.94 -16.90
CA SER A 151 -17.49 -34.15 -18.15
C SER A 151 -17.11 -33.14 -19.24
N GLU A 152 -16.68 -31.93 -18.86
CA GLU A 152 -16.12 -30.91 -19.76
C GLU A 152 -14.68 -31.19 -20.18
N GLY A 153 -14.08 -32.30 -19.72
CA GLY A 153 -12.76 -32.75 -20.13
C GLY A 153 -11.60 -32.07 -19.40
N PHE A 154 -11.82 -31.53 -18.20
CA PHE A 154 -10.73 -31.03 -17.38
C PHE A 154 -9.77 -32.15 -16.96
N ALA A 155 -8.48 -31.90 -17.14
CA ALA A 155 -7.40 -32.80 -16.78
C ALA A 155 -7.21 -32.86 -15.26
N ALA A 156 -7.31 -31.72 -14.58
CA ALA A 156 -7.13 -31.61 -13.14
C ALA A 156 -7.77 -30.34 -12.54
N VAL A 157 -7.93 -30.35 -11.21
CA VAL A 157 -8.24 -29.19 -10.39
C VAL A 157 -7.00 -28.80 -9.58
N ILE A 158 -6.68 -27.51 -9.52
CA ILE A 158 -5.57 -26.94 -8.78
C ILE A 158 -6.12 -26.13 -7.60
N SER A 159 -5.88 -26.64 -6.39
CA SER A 159 -6.35 -26.03 -5.15
C SER A 159 -5.27 -25.17 -4.54
N LEU A 160 -5.57 -23.88 -4.37
CA LEU A 160 -4.71 -22.89 -3.70
C LEU A 160 -4.96 -22.79 -2.20
N LEU A 161 -5.84 -23.63 -1.65
CA LEU A 161 -6.13 -23.70 -0.21
C LEU A 161 -4.89 -24.13 0.59
N HIS A 162 -4.74 -23.60 1.80
CA HIS A 162 -3.57 -23.79 2.64
C HIS A 162 -3.97 -24.36 4.03
N PRO A 163 -3.33 -25.44 4.50
CA PRO A 163 -3.71 -26.14 5.74
C PRO A 163 -3.52 -25.30 7.02
N ALA A 164 -2.70 -24.24 6.97
CA ALA A 164 -2.56 -23.31 8.11
C ALA A 164 -3.74 -22.35 8.30
N VAL A 165 -4.70 -22.28 7.38
CA VAL A 165 -5.87 -21.38 7.48
C VAL A 165 -6.99 -22.06 8.29
N ILE A 166 -6.72 -22.24 9.59
CA ILE A 166 -7.60 -22.92 10.53
C ILE A 166 -8.77 -22.00 10.94
N PRO A 167 -10.00 -22.52 11.09
CA PRO A 167 -10.42 -23.92 10.93
C PRO A 167 -10.97 -24.27 9.55
N PHE A 168 -11.01 -23.32 8.61
CA PHE A 168 -11.87 -23.43 7.43
C PHE A 168 -11.25 -24.28 6.31
N GLU A 169 -10.03 -23.96 5.89
CA GLU A 169 -9.44 -24.58 4.70
C GLU A 169 -9.02 -26.04 4.89
N PRO A 170 -8.54 -26.51 6.06
CA PRO A 170 -8.19 -27.92 6.26
C PRO A 170 -9.31 -28.90 5.98
N LYS A 171 -10.53 -28.58 6.44
CA LYS A 171 -11.70 -29.42 6.13
C LYS A 171 -11.99 -29.41 4.64
N LEU A 172 -12.00 -28.24 4.03
CA LEU A 172 -12.31 -28.10 2.60
C LEU A 172 -11.32 -28.82 1.70
N ILE A 173 -10.05 -28.87 2.10
CA ILE A 173 -9.03 -29.67 1.43
C ILE A 173 -9.38 -31.16 1.50
N ALA A 174 -9.78 -31.67 2.68
CA ALA A 174 -10.16 -33.07 2.85
C ALA A 174 -11.43 -33.42 2.04
N ASP A 175 -12.47 -32.59 2.14
CA ASP A 175 -13.72 -32.77 1.39
C ASP A 175 -13.47 -32.75 -0.13
N GLU A 176 -12.58 -31.87 -0.59
CA GLU A 176 -12.16 -31.78 -2.00
C GLU A 176 -11.35 -32.99 -2.45
N GLU A 177 -10.41 -33.48 -1.64
CA GLU A 177 -9.64 -34.69 -1.93
C GLU A 177 -10.56 -35.90 -2.13
N ASP A 178 -11.54 -36.07 -1.25
CA ASP A 178 -12.45 -37.21 -1.30
C ASP A 178 -13.40 -37.10 -2.50
N ALA A 179 -13.99 -35.93 -2.74
CA ALA A 179 -14.83 -35.69 -3.90
C ALA A 179 -14.06 -35.87 -5.23
N ALA A 180 -12.81 -35.41 -5.31
CA ALA A 180 -11.97 -35.56 -6.49
C ALA A 180 -11.64 -37.04 -6.79
N LYS A 181 -11.33 -37.84 -5.74
CA LYS A 181 -11.12 -39.29 -5.84
C LYS A 181 -12.37 -40.00 -6.34
N GLU A 182 -13.54 -39.69 -5.78
CA GLU A 182 -14.82 -40.28 -6.19
C GLU A 182 -15.16 -39.98 -7.66
N VAL A 183 -14.98 -38.73 -8.08
CA VAL A 183 -15.29 -38.29 -9.46
C VAL A 183 -14.24 -38.78 -10.46
N GLY A 184 -13.04 -39.14 -9.99
CA GLY A 184 -11.93 -39.54 -10.86
C GLY A 184 -11.30 -38.35 -11.60
N ILE A 185 -11.33 -37.15 -10.98
CA ILE A 185 -10.61 -35.97 -11.46
C ILE A 185 -9.34 -35.79 -10.62
N LYS A 186 -8.22 -35.47 -11.26
CA LYS A 186 -6.95 -35.31 -10.54
C LYS A 186 -6.98 -34.02 -9.73
N LEU A 187 -6.72 -34.10 -8.43
CA LEU A 187 -6.51 -32.94 -7.59
C LEU A 187 -5.02 -32.62 -7.46
N ILE A 188 -4.65 -31.35 -7.62
CA ILE A 188 -3.30 -30.83 -7.49
C ILE A 188 -3.30 -29.77 -6.40
N GLN A 189 -2.74 -30.08 -5.24
CA GLN A 189 -2.58 -29.10 -4.18
C GLN A 189 -1.38 -28.19 -4.42
N ALA A 190 -1.62 -26.88 -4.48
CA ALA A 190 -0.61 -25.84 -4.61
C ALA A 190 -0.88 -24.75 -3.56
N PRO A 191 -0.69 -25.08 -2.26
CA PRO A 191 -1.19 -24.27 -1.17
C PRO A 191 -0.56 -22.88 -1.13
N MET A 192 -1.39 -21.84 -1.00
CA MET A 192 -0.96 -20.45 -0.91
C MET A 192 -1.55 -19.76 0.32
N LEU A 193 -0.71 -19.03 1.06
CA LEU A 193 -1.16 -18.16 2.14
C LEU A 193 -1.72 -16.86 1.55
N PRO A 194 -2.89 -16.38 2.02
CA PRO A 194 -3.50 -15.14 1.53
C PRO A 194 -2.73 -13.85 1.89
N TRP A 195 -1.88 -13.91 2.93
CA TRP A 195 -1.23 -12.76 3.58
C TRP A 195 0.31 -12.85 3.57
N VAL A 196 0.87 -13.85 2.90
CA VAL A 196 2.33 -14.04 2.85
C VAL A 196 2.75 -14.21 1.40
N SER A 197 3.82 -13.51 1.06
CA SER A 197 4.46 -13.52 -0.25
C SER A 197 5.30 -14.77 -0.54
N GLU A 198 5.54 -15.62 0.47
CA GLU A 198 6.35 -16.84 0.39
C GLU A 198 5.59 -18.04 -0.19
N ASN A 199 4.93 -17.85 -1.34
CA ASN A 199 4.17 -18.89 -2.05
C ASN A 199 5.00 -19.62 -3.13
N LYS A 200 6.32 -19.68 -2.96
CA LYS A 200 7.27 -20.12 -3.99
C LYS A 200 7.00 -21.55 -4.50
N SER A 201 6.71 -22.49 -3.60
CA SER A 201 6.46 -23.89 -3.96
C SER A 201 5.20 -24.05 -4.81
N ALA A 202 4.12 -23.35 -4.47
CA ALA A 202 2.88 -23.33 -5.26
C ALA A 202 3.12 -22.74 -6.66
N ILE A 203 3.83 -21.62 -6.73
CA ILE A 203 4.15 -20.95 -7.99
C ILE A 203 5.01 -21.84 -8.90
N GLU A 204 6.06 -22.49 -8.36
CA GLU A 204 6.90 -23.42 -9.13
C GLU A 204 6.10 -24.62 -9.65
N LYS A 205 5.17 -25.14 -8.84
CA LYS A 205 4.30 -26.26 -9.25
C LYS A 205 3.40 -25.86 -10.41
N ILE A 206 2.82 -24.67 -10.37
CA ILE A 206 1.94 -24.15 -11.43
C ILE A 206 2.75 -23.85 -12.70
N LYS A 207 3.97 -23.29 -12.58
CA LYS A 207 4.88 -23.08 -13.72
C LYS A 207 5.19 -24.39 -14.45
N LYS A 208 5.53 -25.45 -13.70
CA LYS A 208 5.78 -26.78 -14.29
C LYS A 208 4.58 -27.34 -15.05
N ILE A 209 3.36 -27.05 -14.58
CA ILE A 209 2.11 -27.43 -15.26
C ILE A 209 1.92 -26.62 -16.54
N ALA A 210 2.18 -25.31 -16.51
CA ALA A 210 2.11 -24.48 -17.70
C ALA A 210 3.11 -24.94 -18.77
N GLU A 211 4.33 -25.35 -18.39
CA GLU A 211 5.37 -25.78 -19.33
C GLU A 211 5.15 -27.18 -19.92
N ASN A 212 4.80 -28.15 -19.07
CA ASN A 212 4.84 -29.57 -19.43
C ASN A 212 3.46 -30.24 -19.42
N GLY A 213 2.42 -29.49 -19.02
CA GLY A 213 1.06 -30.00 -18.94
C GLY A 213 0.38 -30.10 -20.30
N SER A 214 -0.82 -30.68 -20.29
CA SER A 214 -1.75 -30.64 -21.41
C SER A 214 -3.19 -30.74 -20.90
N GLY A 215 -4.12 -30.12 -21.62
CA GLY A 215 -5.54 -30.11 -21.29
C GLY A 215 -5.97 -28.93 -20.41
N LYS A 216 -7.19 -28.98 -19.89
CA LYS A 216 -7.80 -27.90 -19.09
C LYS A 216 -7.58 -28.11 -17.59
N TYR A 217 -7.22 -27.05 -16.87
CA TYR A 217 -6.97 -27.04 -15.44
C TYR A 217 -7.86 -26.00 -14.77
N TYR A 218 -8.65 -26.41 -13.78
CA TYR A 218 -9.47 -25.49 -13.01
C TYR A 218 -8.70 -25.02 -11.77
N VAL A 219 -8.47 -23.73 -11.61
CA VAL A 219 -7.70 -23.14 -10.50
C VAL A 219 -8.64 -22.36 -9.60
N HIS A 220 -8.60 -22.64 -8.30
CA HIS A 220 -9.45 -21.94 -7.34
C HIS A 220 -8.74 -21.67 -6.02
N CYS A 221 -9.33 -20.75 -5.25
CA CYS A 221 -9.08 -20.61 -3.83
C CYS A 221 -10.42 -20.59 -3.08
N TYR A 222 -10.44 -20.14 -1.82
CA TYR A 222 -11.68 -20.12 -1.02
C TYR A 222 -12.83 -19.35 -1.71
N LEU A 223 -12.57 -18.11 -2.16
CA LEU A 223 -13.56 -17.27 -2.89
C LEU A 223 -13.23 -17.06 -4.37
N GLY A 224 -12.11 -17.58 -4.87
CA GLY A 224 -11.69 -17.39 -6.26
C GLY A 224 -11.24 -15.98 -6.64
N LYS A 225 -10.79 -15.16 -5.66
CA LYS A 225 -10.38 -13.76 -5.89
C LYS A 225 -8.87 -13.56 -5.74
N ASP A 226 -8.41 -13.27 -4.52
CA ASP A 226 -7.06 -12.76 -4.29
C ASP A 226 -5.94 -13.72 -4.75
N ARG A 227 -5.88 -14.96 -4.23
CA ARG A 227 -4.83 -15.93 -4.61
C ARG A 227 -4.89 -16.33 -6.09
N VAL A 228 -6.11 -16.39 -6.64
CA VAL A 228 -6.36 -16.76 -8.03
C VAL A 228 -5.82 -15.68 -8.98
N ASN A 229 -6.05 -14.40 -8.68
CA ASN A 229 -5.55 -13.28 -9.48
C ASN A 229 -4.02 -13.22 -9.53
N VAL A 230 -3.33 -13.47 -8.40
CA VAL A 230 -1.86 -13.59 -8.39
C VAL A 230 -1.40 -14.67 -9.36
N ILE A 231 -2.00 -15.86 -9.32
CA ILE A 231 -1.63 -16.96 -10.20
C ILE A 231 -1.94 -16.64 -11.67
N LYS A 232 -3.12 -16.08 -11.95
CA LYS A 232 -3.51 -15.64 -13.28
C LYS A 232 -2.46 -14.70 -13.88
N ARG A 233 -2.03 -13.70 -13.11
CA ARG A 233 -0.99 -12.75 -13.56
C ARG A 233 0.36 -13.41 -13.76
N ILE A 234 0.79 -14.29 -12.86
CA ILE A 234 2.07 -15.02 -13.01
C ILE A 234 2.05 -15.84 -14.30
N ILE A 235 0.93 -16.51 -14.59
CA ILE A 235 0.75 -17.27 -15.83
C ILE A 235 0.81 -16.31 -17.02
N GLN A 236 0.04 -15.22 -17.05
CA GLN A 236 0.06 -14.22 -18.13
C GLN A 236 1.47 -13.65 -18.38
N GLN A 237 2.21 -13.28 -17.32
CA GLN A 237 3.57 -12.75 -17.43
C GLN A 237 4.58 -13.79 -17.93
N TYR A 238 4.40 -15.06 -17.56
CA TYR A 238 5.23 -16.14 -18.07
C TYR A 238 5.02 -16.37 -19.57
N ILE A 239 3.82 -16.08 -20.07
CA ILE A 239 3.40 -16.33 -21.46
C ILE A 239 3.86 -15.23 -22.42
N ALA A 240 4.04 -13.99 -21.93
CA ALA A 240 4.52 -12.83 -22.70
C ALA A 240 3.87 -12.65 -24.09
N ALA A 241 2.61 -13.06 -24.25
CA ALA A 241 1.74 -12.64 -25.35
C ALA A 241 0.72 -11.66 -24.76
N ASN A 242 0.58 -10.50 -25.41
CA ASN A 242 -0.29 -9.40 -25.01
C ASN A 242 -1.67 -9.87 -24.54
N VAL A 243 -1.94 -9.78 -23.24
CA VAL A 243 -3.31 -9.92 -22.70
C VAL A 243 -3.66 -8.64 -21.96
N THR A 244 -4.70 -7.99 -22.46
CA THR A 244 -5.44 -6.95 -21.78
C THR A 244 -5.92 -7.48 -20.44
N SER A 245 -5.38 -6.94 -19.34
CA SER A 245 -5.86 -7.23 -17.99
C SER A 245 -7.34 -6.89 -17.91
N ASP A 246 -8.16 -7.90 -17.68
CA ASP A 246 -9.58 -7.70 -17.37
C ASP A 246 -9.70 -6.94 -16.05
N ASP A 247 -10.19 -5.71 -16.14
CA ASP A 247 -10.07 -4.65 -15.12
C ASP A 247 -11.18 -4.75 -14.05
N SER A 248 -12.11 -5.70 -14.19
CA SER A 248 -13.36 -5.80 -13.41
C SER A 248 -13.18 -6.44 -12.03
N LEU A 249 -12.10 -7.19 -11.79
CA LEU A 249 -11.90 -8.02 -10.58
C LEU A 249 -10.65 -7.67 -9.76
N GLN A 250 -9.86 -6.69 -10.18
CA GLN A 250 -8.64 -6.29 -9.48
C GLN A 250 -8.94 -5.19 -8.46
N ARG A 251 -8.40 -5.30 -7.24
CA ARG A 251 -8.44 -4.18 -6.29
C ARG A 251 -7.57 -3.07 -6.86
N LYS A 252 -8.14 -1.89 -7.11
CA LYS A 252 -7.36 -0.78 -7.66
C LYS A 252 -6.67 -0.06 -6.51
N LEU A 253 -5.45 0.40 -6.76
CA LEU A 253 -4.75 1.21 -5.76
C LEU A 253 -5.49 2.53 -5.50
N THR A 254 -6.22 3.03 -6.49
CA THR A 254 -7.10 4.20 -6.36
C THR A 254 -8.24 4.01 -5.36
N ASP A 255 -8.58 2.75 -5.05
CA ASP A 255 -9.55 2.42 -4.01
C ASP A 255 -8.93 2.58 -2.59
N LEU A 256 -7.64 2.94 -2.51
CA LEU A 256 -6.98 3.29 -1.27
C LEU A 256 -6.46 4.72 -1.34
N GLY A 257 -6.91 5.57 -0.41
CA GLY A 257 -6.30 6.90 -0.23
C GLY A 257 -4.94 6.85 0.49
N LYS A 258 -4.64 5.76 1.19
CA LYS A 258 -3.40 5.60 1.97
C LYS A 258 -3.09 4.13 2.26
N PHE A 259 -1.80 3.86 2.43
CA PHE A 259 -1.30 2.68 3.13
C PHE A 259 -1.11 2.98 4.63
N GLU A 260 -0.80 1.94 5.41
CA GLU A 260 -0.54 2.04 6.85
C GLU A 260 0.55 3.08 7.16
N ARG A 261 1.60 3.10 6.32
CA ARG A 261 2.78 3.95 6.51
C ARG A 261 2.68 5.35 5.88
N GLY A 262 1.55 5.70 5.24
CA GLY A 262 1.42 7.01 4.60
C GLY A 262 0.44 7.08 3.43
N LYS A 263 0.22 8.31 2.95
CA LYS A 263 -0.66 8.62 1.81
C LYS A 263 -0.13 7.99 0.52
N ILE A 264 -1.03 7.62 -0.38
CA ILE A 264 -0.72 7.25 -1.77
C ILE A 264 -0.84 8.51 -2.60
N ILE A 265 0.16 8.81 -3.43
CA ILE A 265 0.22 10.02 -4.25
C ILE A 265 0.23 9.60 -5.71
N GLU A 266 -0.81 9.97 -6.45
CA GLU A 266 -0.80 9.84 -7.92
C GLU A 266 0.02 10.99 -8.50
N LEU A 267 1.12 10.66 -9.18
CA LEU A 267 2.03 11.65 -9.78
C LEU A 267 1.62 12.06 -11.19
N ASP A 268 1.05 11.10 -11.91
CA ASP A 268 0.51 11.19 -13.27
C ASP A 268 -0.42 9.99 -13.47
N LYS A 269 -1.20 9.98 -14.54
CA LYS A 269 -2.06 8.85 -14.91
C LYS A 269 -1.25 7.56 -14.89
N ASP A 270 -1.69 6.63 -14.04
CA ASP A 270 -1.10 5.29 -13.84
C ASP A 270 0.33 5.29 -13.24
N VAL A 271 0.74 6.36 -12.56
CA VAL A 271 2.04 6.46 -11.87
C VAL A 271 1.80 6.87 -10.42
N TYR A 272 2.12 5.97 -9.50
CA TYR A 272 1.79 6.15 -8.08
C TYR A 272 3.06 6.10 -7.23
N LEU A 273 3.17 7.02 -6.28
CA LEU A 273 4.17 7.02 -5.23
C LEU A 273 3.51 6.63 -3.91
N THR A 274 4.00 5.56 -3.28
CA THR A 274 3.47 5.04 -2.02
C THR A 274 4.55 4.99 -0.96
N PRO A 275 4.19 4.87 0.33
CA PRO A 275 5.15 4.44 1.34
C PRO A 275 5.45 2.94 1.13
N PHE A 276 6.42 2.41 1.88
CA PHE A 276 6.73 0.99 1.82
C PHE A 276 5.52 0.18 2.31
N PRO A 277 4.96 -0.70 1.49
CA PRO A 277 3.74 -1.43 1.80
C PRO A 277 3.99 -2.52 2.86
N THR A 278 2.95 -2.89 3.62
CA THR A 278 2.94 -4.14 4.40
C THR A 278 2.80 -5.36 3.47
N ASP A 279 2.98 -6.58 3.99
CA ASP A 279 2.78 -7.79 3.17
C ASP A 279 1.35 -7.89 2.62
N ASP A 280 0.35 -7.51 3.43
CA ASP A 280 -1.06 -7.52 3.04
C ASP A 280 -1.35 -6.49 1.96
N GLU A 281 -0.77 -5.29 2.07
CA GLU A 281 -0.90 -4.24 1.06
C GLU A 281 -0.21 -4.64 -0.24
N PHE A 282 1.00 -5.21 -0.12
CA PHE A 282 1.77 -5.67 -1.25
C PHE A 282 1.05 -6.80 -1.98
N PHE A 283 0.54 -7.79 -1.26
CA PHE A 283 -0.21 -8.89 -1.88
C PHE A 283 -1.55 -8.41 -2.44
N GLY A 284 -2.32 -7.68 -1.64
CA GLY A 284 -3.70 -7.29 -1.92
C GLY A 284 -3.87 -6.26 -3.04
N TYR A 285 -2.91 -5.35 -3.22
CA TYR A 285 -3.04 -4.24 -4.18
C TYR A 285 -1.91 -4.19 -5.22
N ILE A 286 -0.70 -4.61 -4.87
CA ILE A 286 0.43 -4.57 -5.80
C ILE A 286 0.51 -5.87 -6.59
N LEU A 287 0.42 -7.02 -5.92
CA LEU A 287 0.46 -8.33 -6.57
C LEU A 287 -0.89 -8.74 -7.19
N ASN A 288 -1.99 -8.19 -6.71
CA ASN A 288 -3.32 -8.41 -7.30
C ASN A 288 -3.77 -7.28 -8.23
N GLY A 289 -3.05 -6.17 -8.27
CA GLY A 289 -3.34 -5.05 -9.16
C GLY A 289 -2.69 -5.16 -10.54
N SER A 290 -2.90 -4.11 -11.33
CA SER A 290 -2.49 -3.99 -12.74
C SER A 290 -1.09 -3.41 -12.95
N PHE A 291 -0.30 -3.26 -11.88
CA PHE A 291 1.06 -2.73 -11.97
C PHE A 291 1.95 -3.59 -12.85
N LYS A 292 2.67 -2.94 -13.76
CA LYS A 292 3.66 -3.57 -14.63
C LYS A 292 5.06 -3.55 -14.03
N ARG A 293 5.30 -2.70 -13.03
CA ARG A 293 6.61 -2.55 -12.39
C ARG A 293 6.50 -1.94 -11.00
N VAL A 294 7.44 -2.35 -10.14
CA VAL A 294 7.72 -1.74 -8.84
C VAL A 294 9.10 -1.08 -8.88
N VAL A 295 9.17 0.18 -8.46
CA VAL A 295 10.41 0.96 -8.32
C VAL A 295 10.62 1.31 -6.85
N SER A 296 11.80 1.00 -6.32
CA SER A 296 12.16 1.25 -4.92
C SER A 296 13.24 2.32 -4.80
N PHE A 297 13.03 3.29 -3.91
CA PHE A 297 14.03 4.34 -3.60
C PHE A 297 14.94 4.00 -2.42
N LEU A 298 14.78 2.83 -1.82
CA LEU A 298 15.60 2.38 -0.70
C LEU A 298 17.08 2.34 -1.08
N ASN A 299 17.95 2.60 -0.11
CA ASN A 299 19.38 2.72 -0.34
C ASN A 299 20.13 1.48 0.16
N PRO A 300 20.77 0.67 -0.72
CA PRO A 300 21.49 -0.52 -0.30
C PRO A 300 22.73 -0.22 0.58
N LYS A 301 23.20 1.04 0.60
CA LYS A 301 24.25 1.48 1.51
C LYS A 301 23.75 1.72 2.94
N ASN A 302 22.42 1.83 3.13
CA ASN A 302 21.80 1.91 4.45
C ASN A 302 21.53 0.48 4.97
N PRO A 303 22.15 0.06 6.09
CA PRO A 303 21.93 -1.27 6.65
C PRO A 303 20.47 -1.57 6.98
N GLU A 304 19.69 -0.56 7.40
CA GLU A 304 18.27 -0.71 7.72
C GLU A 304 17.43 -1.04 6.47
N ASP A 305 17.78 -0.45 5.33
CA ASP A 305 17.09 -0.65 4.06
C ASP A 305 17.40 -2.00 3.44
N THR A 306 18.59 -2.54 3.70
CA THR A 306 19.09 -3.78 3.05
C THR A 306 18.16 -4.97 3.29
N MET A 307 17.63 -5.12 4.50
CA MET A 307 16.67 -6.19 4.80
C MET A 307 15.40 -6.05 3.95
N TRP A 308 14.88 -4.83 3.82
CA TRP A 308 13.66 -4.54 3.06
C TRP A 308 13.85 -4.73 1.56
N ILE A 309 14.99 -4.28 1.02
CA ILE A 309 15.37 -4.46 -0.40
C ILE A 309 15.43 -5.94 -0.74
N ASN A 310 16.16 -6.73 0.04
CA ASN A 310 16.32 -8.17 -0.22
C ASN A 310 14.99 -8.92 -0.14
N ARG A 311 14.15 -8.54 0.83
CA ARG A 311 12.81 -9.09 0.98
C ARG A 311 11.94 -8.76 -0.23
N GLU A 312 11.86 -7.50 -0.61
CA GLU A 312 11.06 -7.04 -1.73
C GLU A 312 11.52 -7.66 -3.07
N GLU A 313 12.82 -7.67 -3.32
CA GLU A 313 13.39 -8.28 -4.52
C GLU A 313 13.03 -9.77 -4.62
N LYS A 314 13.13 -10.50 -3.50
CA LYS A 314 12.71 -11.91 -3.42
C LYS A 314 11.23 -12.07 -3.77
N ILE A 315 10.37 -11.21 -3.26
CA ILE A 315 8.92 -11.24 -3.50
C ILE A 315 8.62 -10.95 -4.97
N CYS A 316 9.15 -9.85 -5.52
CA CYS A 316 8.96 -9.46 -6.91
C CYS A 316 9.44 -10.54 -7.87
N LYS A 317 10.65 -11.06 -7.66
CA LYS A 317 11.24 -12.14 -8.46
C LYS A 317 10.40 -13.42 -8.43
N THR A 318 9.90 -13.79 -7.25
CA THR A 318 9.05 -14.98 -7.09
C THR A 318 7.74 -14.85 -7.88
N ASN A 319 7.17 -13.65 -7.89
CA ASN A 319 5.88 -13.35 -8.53
C ASN A 319 6.01 -12.78 -9.95
N LEU A 320 7.20 -12.85 -10.57
CA LEU A 320 7.50 -12.31 -11.91
C LEU A 320 7.19 -10.81 -12.09
N MET A 321 7.08 -10.05 -10.99
CA MET A 321 6.89 -8.61 -11.02
C MET A 321 8.22 -7.93 -11.35
N PRO A 322 8.32 -7.16 -12.44
CA PRO A 322 9.50 -6.35 -12.72
C PRO A 322 9.78 -5.40 -11.56
N TYR A 323 11.00 -5.48 -11.03
CA TYR A 323 11.46 -4.70 -9.90
C TYR A 323 12.74 -3.94 -10.26
N GLU A 324 12.81 -2.67 -9.87
CA GLU A 324 13.97 -1.85 -10.11
C GLU A 324 14.31 -1.00 -8.88
N LEU A 325 15.55 -1.14 -8.40
CA LEU A 325 16.08 -0.36 -7.30
C LEU A 325 16.75 0.91 -7.85
N LEU A 326 16.18 2.08 -7.56
CA LEU A 326 16.69 3.40 -7.95
C LEU A 326 17.00 4.21 -6.69
N PRO A 327 18.13 3.95 -6.02
CA PRO A 327 18.41 4.48 -4.68
C PRO A 327 18.62 5.99 -4.69
N ILE A 328 17.89 6.69 -3.80
CA ILE A 328 18.06 8.12 -3.54
C ILE A 328 18.85 8.28 -2.23
N GLU A 329 20.08 8.77 -2.34
CA GLU A 329 20.96 8.98 -1.19
C GLU A 329 20.65 10.33 -0.52
N MET A 330 20.60 10.31 0.81
CA MET A 330 20.37 11.51 1.62
C MET A 330 21.63 12.35 1.82
N TYR A 331 22.78 11.69 1.91
CA TYR A 331 24.06 12.32 2.18
C TYR A 331 25.19 11.58 1.43
N PRO A 332 25.90 12.25 0.49
CA PRO A 332 25.60 13.58 -0.04
C PRO A 332 24.32 13.57 -0.90
N PHE A 333 23.46 14.59 -0.73
CA PHE A 333 22.25 14.73 -1.53
C PHE A 333 22.60 15.12 -2.97
N ASN A 334 21.90 14.54 -3.95
CA ASN A 334 22.15 14.78 -5.37
C ASN A 334 20.84 15.00 -6.14
N ALA A 335 20.44 16.27 -6.24
CA ALA A 335 19.22 16.70 -6.93
C ALA A 335 19.20 16.33 -8.44
N TYR A 336 20.36 16.33 -9.10
CA TYR A 336 20.45 15.93 -10.51
C TYR A 336 20.17 14.44 -10.72
N LYS A 337 20.68 13.59 -9.83
CA LYS A 337 20.38 12.15 -9.85
C LYS A 337 18.88 11.90 -9.65
N ILE A 338 18.22 12.66 -8.80
CA ILE A 338 16.77 12.56 -8.59
C ILE A 338 16.01 12.93 -9.86
N LEU A 339 16.44 14.00 -10.55
CA LEU A 339 15.86 14.37 -11.86
C LEU A 339 16.09 13.28 -12.91
N GLU A 340 17.28 12.68 -12.96
CA GLU A 340 17.57 11.54 -13.85
C GLU A 340 16.63 10.36 -13.57
N ILE A 341 16.43 10.01 -12.29
CA ILE A 341 15.49 8.96 -11.86
C ILE A 341 14.07 9.33 -12.27
N ALA A 342 13.64 10.58 -12.08
CA ALA A 342 12.31 11.05 -12.49
C ALA A 342 12.09 10.93 -13.99
N ASN A 343 13.05 11.37 -14.80
CA ASN A 343 13.00 11.24 -16.26
C ASN A 343 12.98 9.78 -16.70
N LYS A 344 13.75 8.92 -16.04
CA LYS A 344 13.76 7.48 -16.30
C LYS A 344 12.39 6.85 -16.00
N VAL A 345 11.79 7.17 -14.86
CA VAL A 345 10.46 6.68 -14.48
C VAL A 345 9.38 7.14 -15.48
N LYS A 346 9.42 8.38 -15.96
CA LYS A 346 8.47 8.88 -16.98
C LYS A 346 8.46 8.04 -18.27
N GLN A 347 9.59 7.41 -18.59
CA GLN A 347 9.75 6.59 -19.80
C GLN A 347 9.40 5.11 -19.57
N MET A 348 9.12 4.68 -18.34
CA MET A 348 8.82 3.28 -18.03
C MET A 348 7.39 2.88 -18.46
N PRO A 349 7.14 1.59 -18.73
CA PRO A 349 5.79 1.10 -19.03
C PRO A 349 4.83 1.25 -17.84
N LYS A 350 3.73 1.98 -18.05
CA LYS A 350 2.64 2.17 -17.08
C LYS A 350 1.64 1.00 -17.08
N PRO A 351 0.97 0.67 -15.94
CA PRO A 351 1.06 1.35 -14.64
C PRO A 351 2.32 1.04 -13.82
N ILE A 352 2.85 2.04 -13.11
CA ILE A 352 4.07 1.94 -12.30
C ILE A 352 3.74 2.26 -10.84
N LEU A 353 4.22 1.41 -9.95
CA LEU A 353 4.29 1.70 -8.53
C LEU A 353 5.72 2.12 -8.17
N ILE A 354 5.84 3.24 -7.50
CA ILE A 354 7.08 3.77 -6.95
C ILE A 354 6.89 3.81 -5.44
N HIS A 355 7.91 3.45 -4.66
CA HIS A 355 7.84 3.68 -3.23
C HIS A 355 9.16 4.16 -2.63
N ALA A 356 8.99 4.92 -1.56
CA ALA A 356 10.01 5.20 -0.56
C ALA A 356 9.57 4.58 0.77
N PHE A 357 10.43 4.54 1.78
CA PHE A 357 10.03 4.01 3.08
C PHE A 357 8.81 4.75 3.65
N LEU A 358 8.83 6.09 3.58
CA LEU A 358 7.71 6.98 3.92
C LEU A 358 7.47 7.97 2.78
N THR A 359 6.20 8.34 2.53
CA THR A 359 5.87 9.42 1.58
C THR A 359 6.17 10.81 2.13
N LYS A 360 6.17 10.97 3.45
CA LYS A 360 6.72 12.16 4.13
C LYS A 360 8.20 11.95 4.39
N SER A 361 9.01 12.00 3.33
CA SER A 361 10.46 11.90 3.42
C SER A 361 11.14 12.86 2.44
N PRO A 362 12.39 13.28 2.72
CA PRO A 362 13.14 14.14 1.81
C PRO A 362 13.29 13.51 0.40
N GLN A 363 13.48 12.18 0.33
CA GLN A 363 13.60 11.47 -0.95
C GLN A 363 12.29 11.54 -1.75
N ALA A 364 11.16 11.27 -1.09
CA ALA A 364 9.85 11.31 -1.73
C ALA A 364 9.49 12.73 -2.19
N ASP A 365 9.66 13.74 -1.33
CA ASP A 365 9.34 15.13 -1.66
C ASP A 365 10.18 15.66 -2.83
N ALA A 366 11.50 15.47 -2.77
CA ALA A 366 12.38 15.90 -3.86
C ALA A 366 12.07 15.17 -5.18
N PHE A 367 11.72 13.88 -5.12
CA PHE A 367 11.31 13.14 -6.31
C PHE A 367 9.99 13.65 -6.89
N ILE A 368 8.96 13.90 -6.07
CA ILE A 368 7.67 14.44 -6.52
C ILE A 368 7.90 15.76 -7.27
N LYS A 369 8.68 16.66 -6.67
CA LYS A 369 9.02 17.97 -7.26
C LYS A 369 9.79 17.81 -8.57
N ALA A 370 10.81 16.96 -8.60
CA ALA A 370 11.59 16.72 -9.82
C ALA A 370 10.73 16.09 -10.93
N TYR A 371 9.84 15.17 -10.57
CA TYR A 371 8.92 14.53 -11.49
C TYR A 371 7.93 15.52 -12.09
N LYS A 372 7.31 16.38 -11.28
CA LYS A 372 6.31 17.34 -11.76
C LYS A 372 6.94 18.49 -12.55
N THR A 373 8.08 19.01 -12.10
CA THR A 373 8.70 20.21 -12.71
C THR A 373 9.72 19.93 -13.80
N GLY A 374 10.35 18.75 -13.80
CA GLY A 374 11.50 18.47 -14.67
C GLY A 374 12.80 19.18 -14.26
N LEU A 375 12.88 19.69 -13.02
CA LEU A 375 14.03 20.41 -12.49
C LEU A 375 14.76 19.61 -11.40
N PRO A 376 16.08 19.83 -11.19
CA PRO A 376 16.83 19.19 -10.11
C PRO A 376 16.37 19.75 -8.76
N SER A 377 15.46 19.02 -8.13
CA SER A 377 14.70 19.52 -6.98
C SER A 377 15.37 19.22 -5.63
N LEU A 378 15.21 20.15 -4.72
CA LEU A 378 15.55 20.15 -3.31
C LEU A 378 14.28 19.96 -2.48
N THR A 379 14.48 19.76 -1.19
CA THR A 379 13.41 19.59 -0.21
C THR A 379 13.73 20.38 1.05
N SER A 380 12.71 20.98 1.65
CA SER A 380 12.85 21.77 2.89
C SER A 380 13.35 20.92 4.05
N TYR A 381 13.01 19.62 4.08
CA TYR A 381 13.46 18.68 5.12
C TYR A 381 14.99 18.55 5.20
N LEU A 382 15.73 18.90 4.14
CA LEU A 382 17.20 18.93 4.20
C LEU A 382 17.70 20.09 5.05
N PHE A 383 16.92 21.16 5.23
CA PHE A 383 17.33 22.45 5.79
C PHE A 383 16.68 22.77 7.15
N ASP A 384 16.16 21.77 7.85
CA ASP A 384 15.52 21.92 9.18
C ASP A 384 16.47 22.53 10.23
N LEU A 385 17.77 22.30 10.11
CA LEU A 385 18.78 22.93 10.96
C LEU A 385 19.25 24.26 10.35
N PRO A 386 19.20 25.38 11.09
CA PRO A 386 19.66 26.66 10.58
C PRO A 386 21.17 26.67 10.30
N MET A 387 21.58 27.62 9.48
CA MET A 387 22.96 28.06 9.34
C MET A 387 23.34 28.98 10.52
N GLU A 388 24.63 29.24 10.72
CA GLU A 388 25.16 30.08 11.80
C GLU A 388 24.51 31.48 11.81
N HIS A 389 24.17 32.00 10.64
CA HIS A 389 23.58 33.33 10.46
C HIS A 389 22.05 33.31 10.25
N GLY A 390 21.37 32.17 10.40
CA GLY A 390 19.91 32.10 10.31
C GLY A 390 19.35 30.96 9.46
N ASN A 391 18.06 31.03 9.19
CA ASN A 391 17.33 29.98 8.47
C ASN A 391 17.53 30.06 6.95
N VAL A 392 17.42 28.91 6.30
CA VAL A 392 17.35 28.80 4.84
C VAL A 392 15.88 28.58 4.44
N GLU A 393 15.43 29.27 3.40
CA GLU A 393 14.08 29.18 2.87
C GLU A 393 14.09 28.59 1.46
N LEU A 394 13.25 27.58 1.21
CA LEU A 394 13.05 27.01 -0.13
C LEU A 394 12.00 27.84 -0.87
N ILE A 395 12.43 28.57 -1.90
CA ILE A 395 11.59 29.51 -2.65
C ILE A 395 10.96 28.85 -3.86
N ALA A 396 11.72 27.98 -4.54
CA ALA A 396 11.25 27.17 -5.64
C ALA A 396 11.87 25.77 -5.52
N PRO A 397 11.36 24.74 -6.22
CA PRO A 397 11.86 23.37 -6.11
C PRO A 397 13.39 23.24 -6.22
N ASN A 398 14.06 24.08 -6.99
CA ASN A 398 15.50 24.09 -7.22
C ASN A 398 16.21 25.36 -6.68
N VAL A 399 15.54 26.19 -5.86
CA VAL A 399 16.07 27.49 -5.43
C VAL A 399 15.85 27.70 -3.93
N LEU A 400 16.94 27.92 -3.21
CA LEU A 400 16.91 28.37 -1.82
C LEU A 400 17.45 29.79 -1.71
N THR A 401 16.99 30.49 -0.67
CA THR A 401 17.58 31.74 -0.21
C THR A 401 17.92 31.67 1.26
N GLY A 402 18.87 32.46 1.71
CA GLY A 402 19.24 32.50 3.12
C GLY A 402 20.35 33.51 3.41
N PRO A 403 20.88 33.51 4.65
CA PRO A 403 21.93 34.44 5.06
C PRO A 403 23.27 34.16 4.37
N ASN A 404 24.24 35.05 4.55
CA ASN A 404 25.59 34.84 4.02
C ASN A 404 26.23 33.58 4.64
N PRO A 405 26.61 32.56 3.84
CA PRO A 405 27.26 31.36 4.38
C PRO A 405 28.64 31.64 4.96
N THR A 406 29.00 30.97 6.03
CA THR A 406 30.39 30.91 6.45
C THR A 406 31.21 30.04 5.50
N GLY A 407 32.53 30.19 5.54
CA GLY A 407 33.44 29.38 4.73
C GLY A 407 33.25 27.87 4.89
N ARG A 408 32.87 27.42 6.10
CA ARG A 408 32.60 25.99 6.38
C ARG A 408 31.27 25.54 5.79
N GLU A 409 30.25 26.39 5.82
CA GLU A 409 28.89 26.05 5.40
C GLU A 409 28.75 25.81 3.90
N PHE A 410 29.57 26.47 3.06
CA PHE A 410 29.59 26.18 1.63
C PHE A 410 29.79 24.68 1.35
N GLY A 411 30.74 24.04 2.03
CA GLY A 411 31.06 22.63 1.86
C GLY A 411 30.22 21.73 2.75
N ALA A 412 30.31 21.93 4.07
CA ALA A 412 29.74 21.00 5.04
C ALA A 412 28.21 21.04 5.11
N TYR A 413 27.58 22.13 4.64
CA TYR A 413 26.14 22.33 4.72
C TYR A 413 25.51 22.39 3.31
N LEU A 414 25.83 23.40 2.50
CA LEU A 414 25.16 23.62 1.21
C LEU A 414 25.50 22.52 0.19
N GLN A 415 26.79 22.24 -0.05
CA GLN A 415 27.19 21.24 -1.03
C GLN A 415 26.69 19.83 -0.66
N GLN A 416 26.82 19.44 0.62
CA GLN A 416 26.34 18.14 1.12
C GLN A 416 24.82 17.98 0.98
N LYS A 417 24.05 19.07 1.09
CA LYS A 417 22.60 19.10 0.88
C LYS A 417 22.19 19.33 -0.58
N GLY A 418 23.14 19.19 -1.49
CA GLY A 418 22.86 19.11 -2.92
C GLY A 418 23.03 20.40 -3.70
N ILE A 419 23.33 21.54 -3.07
CA ILE A 419 23.57 22.80 -3.79
C ILE A 419 24.77 22.66 -4.71
N ARG A 420 24.65 23.19 -5.93
CA ARG A 420 25.73 23.20 -6.94
C ARG A 420 26.04 24.59 -7.46
N ASN A 421 25.08 25.51 -7.37
CA ASN A 421 25.23 26.87 -7.87
C ASN A 421 24.96 27.87 -6.74
N ILE A 422 25.83 28.84 -6.60
CA ILE A 422 25.73 29.95 -5.66
C ILE A 422 25.52 31.24 -6.47
N LEU A 423 24.52 32.03 -6.10
CA LEU A 423 24.30 33.35 -6.66
C LEU A 423 24.38 34.40 -5.56
N PHE A 424 25.37 35.28 -5.65
CA PHE A 424 25.54 36.42 -4.76
C PHE A 424 24.93 37.68 -5.39
N ILE A 425 24.00 38.33 -4.67
CA ILE A 425 23.42 39.61 -5.08
C ILE A 425 24.12 40.76 -4.34
N GLY A 426 25.06 41.43 -5.01
CA GLY A 426 25.86 42.53 -4.46
C GLY A 426 27.10 42.86 -5.32
N ASP A 427 27.97 43.73 -4.79
CA ASP A 427 29.23 44.08 -5.45
C ASP A 427 30.27 42.94 -5.32
N GLU A 428 30.57 42.27 -6.43
CA GLU A 428 31.56 41.19 -6.48
C GLU A 428 32.98 41.61 -6.12
N ARG A 429 33.28 42.92 -6.14
CA ARG A 429 34.60 43.46 -5.80
C ARG A 429 34.78 43.57 -4.28
N ALA A 430 33.70 43.50 -3.51
CA ALA A 430 33.76 43.50 -2.06
C ALA A 430 34.67 42.35 -1.55
N ALA A 431 35.37 42.60 -0.45
CA ALA A 431 36.38 41.67 0.07
C ALA A 431 35.75 40.32 0.50
N ASN A 432 34.57 40.37 1.10
CA ASN A 432 33.77 39.19 1.46
C ASN A 432 33.34 38.40 0.21
N ALA A 433 32.80 39.06 -0.82
CA ALA A 433 32.37 38.37 -2.05
C ALA A 433 33.53 37.63 -2.74
N ARG A 434 34.73 38.23 -2.79
CA ARG A 434 35.94 37.58 -3.33
C ARG A 434 36.37 36.39 -2.50
N PHE A 435 36.26 36.49 -1.18
CA PHE A 435 36.56 35.40 -0.26
C PHE A 435 35.58 34.23 -0.43
N ASP A 436 34.27 34.51 -0.45
CA ASP A 436 33.21 33.52 -0.64
C ASP A 436 33.35 32.80 -1.98
N LYS A 437 33.59 33.56 -3.06
CA LYS A 437 33.85 33.01 -4.40
C LYS A 437 35.02 32.03 -4.39
N LYS A 438 36.13 32.39 -3.75
CA LYS A 438 37.32 31.53 -3.66
C LYS A 438 37.01 30.23 -2.91
N ILE A 439 36.27 30.29 -1.81
CA ILE A 439 35.89 29.10 -1.03
C ILE A 439 34.93 28.21 -1.82
N ALA A 440 33.83 28.78 -2.30
CA ALA A 440 32.79 28.05 -3.03
C ALA A 440 33.36 27.34 -4.27
N THR A 441 34.16 28.05 -5.07
CA THR A 441 34.81 27.43 -6.24
C THR A 441 35.89 26.42 -5.86
N GLY A 442 36.61 26.65 -4.77
CA GLY A 442 37.63 25.72 -4.25
C GLY A 442 37.08 24.36 -3.82
N ILE A 443 35.79 24.28 -3.47
CA ILE A 443 35.10 23.03 -3.16
C ILE A 443 34.24 22.50 -4.32
N GLY A 444 34.28 23.16 -5.48
CA GLY A 444 33.58 22.72 -6.69
C GLY A 444 32.14 23.23 -6.86
N LEU A 445 31.71 24.25 -6.12
CA LEU A 445 30.47 24.97 -6.41
C LEU A 445 30.71 25.99 -7.53
N LYS A 446 29.72 26.16 -8.41
CA LYS A 446 29.72 27.27 -9.37
C LYS A 446 29.24 28.53 -8.65
N TRP A 447 29.99 29.62 -8.77
CA TRP A 447 29.67 30.89 -8.09
C TRP A 447 29.44 31.99 -9.11
N TYR A 448 28.31 32.67 -8.99
CA TYR A 448 27.84 33.74 -9.86
C TYR A 448 27.57 34.99 -9.02
N SER A 449 27.68 36.16 -9.64
CA SER A 449 27.40 37.46 -9.04
C SER A 449 26.42 38.23 -9.91
N ALA A 450 25.55 39.01 -9.27
CA ALA A 450 24.73 40.02 -9.93
C ALA A 450 24.57 41.23 -8.99
N THR A 451 24.43 42.43 -9.55
CA THR A 451 24.14 43.63 -8.74
C THR A 451 22.65 43.74 -8.39
N SER A 452 21.78 43.10 -9.18
CA SER A 452 20.33 43.05 -8.97
C SER A 452 19.72 41.81 -9.64
N ILE A 453 18.47 41.46 -9.30
CA ILE A 453 17.73 40.36 -9.94
C ILE A 453 16.99 40.93 -11.16
N ASP A 454 17.55 40.70 -12.34
CA ASP A 454 16.97 41.07 -13.64
C ASP A 454 16.44 39.84 -14.41
N ASN A 455 15.98 40.05 -15.64
CA ASN A 455 15.44 38.98 -16.48
C ASN A 455 16.50 37.91 -16.83
N ASN A 456 17.76 38.31 -17.05
CA ASN A 456 18.83 37.36 -17.39
C ASN A 456 19.13 36.44 -16.20
N ILE A 457 19.13 36.99 -14.98
CA ILE A 457 19.30 36.20 -13.75
C ILE A 457 18.10 35.29 -13.52
N THR A 458 16.89 35.76 -13.83
CA THR A 458 15.68 34.94 -13.72
C THR A 458 15.74 33.75 -14.68
N GLU A 459 16.12 33.97 -15.94
CA GLU A 459 16.33 32.90 -16.93
C GLU A 459 17.45 31.93 -16.51
N LEU A 460 18.54 32.43 -15.93
CA LEU A 460 19.63 31.61 -15.40
C LEU A 460 19.15 30.69 -14.26
N ILE A 461 18.34 31.22 -13.35
CA ILE A 461 17.78 30.46 -12.23
C ILE A 461 16.82 29.38 -12.74
N GLN A 462 15.93 29.73 -13.66
CA GLN A 462 14.92 28.84 -14.23
C GLN A 462 15.51 27.72 -15.10
N SER A 463 16.62 27.98 -15.80
CA SER A 463 17.27 27.02 -16.70
C SER A 463 18.20 26.01 -16.01
N GLY A 464 18.43 26.14 -14.70
CA GLY A 464 19.45 25.36 -13.99
C GLY A 464 19.08 24.98 -12.56
N GLY A 465 20.07 24.82 -11.69
CA GLY A 465 19.90 24.52 -10.26
C GLY A 465 20.66 23.28 -9.83
N PRO A 466 20.55 22.85 -8.57
CA PRO A 466 19.98 23.60 -7.46
C PRO A 466 20.83 24.82 -7.08
N TRP A 467 20.14 25.91 -6.76
CA TRP A 467 20.67 27.24 -6.45
C TRP A 467 20.57 27.56 -4.96
N TYR A 468 21.57 28.25 -4.44
CA TYR A 468 21.48 29.01 -3.20
C TYR A 468 21.78 30.49 -3.49
N ILE A 469 20.84 31.35 -3.15
CA ILE A 469 20.89 32.79 -3.42
C ILE A 469 21.03 33.53 -2.10
N TYR A 470 21.95 34.49 -2.02
CA TYR A 470 22.11 35.32 -0.84
C TYR A 470 22.57 36.72 -1.20
N THR A 471 22.39 37.64 -0.25
CA THR A 471 22.79 39.04 -0.34
C THR A 471 23.37 39.49 1.01
N PRO A 472 24.23 40.52 1.09
CA PRO A 472 24.72 41.03 2.36
C PRO A 472 23.60 41.52 3.30
N THR A 473 22.50 42.03 2.74
CA THR A 473 21.34 42.54 3.49
C THR A 473 20.14 41.62 3.27
N HIS A 474 19.98 40.61 4.13
CA HIS A 474 19.00 39.53 3.96
C HIS A 474 17.52 39.99 3.86
N GLU A 475 17.20 41.20 4.31
CA GLU A 475 15.83 41.70 4.35
C GLU A 475 15.17 41.70 2.96
N LYS A 476 14.09 40.93 2.81
CA LYS A 476 13.19 40.85 1.64
C LYS A 476 13.73 40.10 0.40
N LEU A 477 14.87 39.41 0.47
CA LEU A 477 15.37 38.67 -0.70
C LEU A 477 14.41 37.57 -1.16
N ALA A 478 13.79 36.85 -0.21
CA ALA A 478 12.79 35.82 -0.49
C ALA A 478 11.61 36.37 -1.30
N ASP A 479 11.04 37.49 -0.85
CA ASP A 479 9.88 38.12 -1.48
C ASP A 479 10.20 38.57 -2.92
N ILE A 480 11.38 39.16 -3.13
CA ILE A 480 11.82 39.59 -4.46
C ILE A 480 11.98 38.40 -5.41
N ILE A 481 12.55 37.29 -4.94
CA ILE A 481 12.72 36.08 -5.77
C ILE A 481 11.36 35.46 -6.08
N LYS A 482 10.44 35.36 -5.11
CA LYS A 482 9.08 34.85 -5.31
C LYS A 482 8.33 35.64 -6.37
N GLU A 483 8.35 36.97 -6.26
CA GLU A 483 7.72 37.88 -7.22
C GLU A 483 8.29 37.69 -8.64
N LYS A 484 9.63 37.58 -8.76
CA LYS A 484 10.30 37.44 -10.06
C LYS A 484 10.11 36.07 -10.71
N LEU A 485 10.05 35.01 -9.91
CA LEU A 485 9.80 33.66 -10.41
C LEU A 485 8.32 33.38 -10.67
N ASN A 486 7.43 34.33 -10.34
CA ASN A 486 5.97 34.17 -10.43
C ASN A 486 5.51 32.90 -9.70
N VAL A 487 6.10 32.66 -8.52
CA VAL A 487 5.76 31.53 -7.65
C VAL A 487 4.55 31.93 -6.83
N ASP A 488 3.43 31.26 -7.06
CA ASP A 488 2.22 31.46 -6.26
C ASP A 488 2.43 30.88 -4.85
N GLU A 489 2.03 31.60 -3.80
CA GLU A 489 2.19 31.13 -2.41
C GLU A 489 1.35 29.88 -2.14
N ASP A 490 0.27 29.70 -2.92
CA ASP A 490 -0.62 28.55 -2.86
C ASP A 490 -0.21 27.39 -3.78
N ASP A 491 0.97 27.46 -4.43
CA ASP A 491 1.39 26.40 -5.35
C ASP A 491 1.45 25.05 -4.63
N GLU A 492 0.59 24.14 -5.08
CA GLU A 492 0.44 22.78 -4.57
C GLU A 492 1.80 22.06 -4.55
N LEU A 493 2.73 22.44 -5.45
CA LEU A 493 4.09 21.91 -5.55
C LEU A 493 5.02 22.30 -4.40
N LEU A 494 4.81 23.47 -3.79
CA LEU A 494 5.53 23.91 -2.60
C LEU A 494 4.83 23.45 -1.32
N SER A 495 3.51 23.25 -1.37
CA SER A 495 2.67 22.88 -0.23
C SER A 495 2.39 21.37 -0.07
N VAL A 496 2.92 20.48 -0.92
CA VAL A 496 2.80 18.99 -0.78
C VAL A 496 3.22 18.47 0.63
N ALA A 497 3.85 19.30 1.47
CA ALA A 497 4.37 18.94 2.78
C ALA A 497 3.36 18.83 3.95
N TYR A 498 2.05 19.11 3.80
CA TYR A 498 1.10 19.09 4.94
C TYR A 498 0.04 17.97 4.92
#